data_AF-A0A7V5XEP1-F1
#
_entry.id   AF-A0A7V5XEP1-F1
#
_cell.length_a   1.000
_cell.length_b   1.000
_cell.length_c   1.000
_cell.angle_alpha   90.00
_cell.angle_beta   90.00
_cell.angle_gamma   90.00
#
_symmetry.space_group_name_H-M   'P 1'
#
loop_
_entity.id
_entity.type
_entity.pdbx_description
1 polymer ?
#
loop_
_entity_poly.entity_id
_entity_poly.type
_entity_poly.pdbx_seq_one_letter_code
_entity_poly.pdbx_strand_id
1 'polypeptide(L)'
;MKGNMPVTRAKDIRVPVLLVHAKDDTVFEFKHAKKMAKVLKKYHKEYRLLELDTSSHELLTDGVRPQFYSAVVEFLARNLGAGSDQAATPQPPAE
;
A
#
# COMPACT_ATOMS: atom_id res chain seq x y z
N MET A 1 -11.08 8.41 23.02
CA MET A 1 -9.75 9.06 22.87
C MET A 1 -9.53 9.42 21.40
N LYS A 2 -9.25 10.69 21.06
CA LYS A 2 -8.99 11.11 19.67
C LYS A 2 -7.54 10.88 19.21
N GLY A 3 -6.58 10.73 20.14
CA GLY A 3 -5.15 10.60 19.85
C GLY A 3 -4.68 9.23 19.29
N ASN A 4 -5.51 8.18 19.39
CA ASN A 4 -5.13 6.82 18.97
C ASN A 4 -5.59 6.48 17.54
N MET A 5 -6.23 7.41 16.83
CA MET A 5 -6.64 7.17 15.44
C MET A 5 -5.53 7.62 14.48
N PRO A 6 -5.02 6.74 13.59
CA PRO A 6 -3.95 7.09 12.65
C PRO A 6 -4.22 8.36 11.82
N VAL A 7 -5.47 8.54 11.38
CA VAL A 7 -5.89 9.71 10.59
C VAL A 7 -5.66 11.05 11.29
N THR A 8 -5.68 11.09 12.63
CA THR A 8 -5.43 12.32 13.40
C THR A 8 -3.94 12.69 13.47
N ARG A 9 -3.07 11.72 13.17
CA ARG A 9 -1.61 11.86 13.23
C ARG A 9 -0.95 11.84 11.85
N ALA A 10 -1.73 11.90 10.77
CA ALA A 10 -1.22 11.87 9.40
C ALA A 10 -0.17 12.98 9.10
N LYS A 11 -0.24 14.13 9.80
CA LYS A 11 0.77 15.19 9.69
C LYS A 11 2.18 14.75 10.11
N ASP A 12 2.27 13.77 11.02
CA ASP A 12 3.50 13.28 11.61
C ASP A 12 4.23 12.29 10.67
N ILE A 13 3.57 11.79 9.63
CA ILE A 13 4.15 10.86 8.65
C ILE A 13 5.23 11.58 7.83
N ARG A 14 6.41 10.96 7.73
CA ARG A 14 7.59 11.51 7.03
C ARG A 14 8.10 10.64 5.89
N VAL A 15 7.45 9.50 5.67
CA VAL A 15 7.81 8.53 4.62
C VAL A 15 6.65 8.38 3.63
N PRO A 16 6.92 7.96 2.39
CA PRO A 16 5.88 7.62 1.43
C PRO A 16 4.96 6.52 1.98
N VAL A 17 3.66 6.58 1.67
CA VAL A 17 2.67 5.59 2.12
C VAL A 17 1.93 4.93 0.96
N LEU A 18 1.93 3.61 0.92
CA LEU A 18 1.01 2.82 0.09
C LEU A 18 -0.22 2.46 0.92
N LEU A 19 -1.38 2.99 0.53
CA LEU A 19 -2.69 2.57 1.03
C LEU A 19 -3.26 1.55 0.06
N VAL A 20 -3.66 0.37 0.55
CA VAL A 20 -4.34 -0.66 -0.25
C VAL A 20 -5.68 -0.96 0.39
N HIS A 21 -6.72 -1.08 -0.43
CA HIS A 21 -8.04 -1.48 0.05
C HIS A 21 -8.89 -2.14 -1.04
N ALA A 22 -9.68 -3.12 -0.65
CA ALA A 22 -10.79 -3.64 -1.45
C ALA A 22 -11.92 -2.59 -1.53
N LYS A 23 -12.46 -2.33 -2.71
CA LYS A 23 -13.53 -1.34 -2.90
C LYS A 23 -14.82 -1.74 -2.18
N ASP A 24 -15.15 -3.02 -2.26
CA ASP A 24 -16.40 -3.60 -1.75
C ASP A 24 -16.17 -4.46 -0.51
N ASP A 25 -15.13 -4.13 0.27
CA ASP A 25 -14.78 -4.82 1.51
C ASP A 25 -15.99 -4.87 2.45
N THR A 26 -16.42 -6.09 2.74
CA THR A 26 -17.62 -6.37 3.55
C THR A 26 -17.36 -6.33 5.05
N VAL A 27 -16.09 -6.33 5.47
CA VAL A 27 -15.67 -6.30 6.88
C VAL A 27 -15.37 -4.86 7.31
N PHE A 28 -14.63 -4.11 6.48
CA PHE A 28 -14.26 -2.73 6.77
C PHE A 28 -14.55 -1.80 5.61
N GLU A 29 -15.22 -0.69 5.90
CA GLU A 29 -15.62 0.23 4.84
C GLU A 29 -14.43 0.97 4.19
N PHE A 30 -14.42 0.99 2.85
CA PHE A 30 -13.44 1.72 2.04
C PHE A 30 -13.34 3.23 2.36
N LYS A 31 -14.33 3.82 3.04
CA LYS A 31 -14.30 5.22 3.52
C LYS A 31 -13.06 5.53 4.36
N HIS A 32 -12.52 4.55 5.09
CA HIS A 32 -11.35 4.75 5.94
C HIS A 32 -10.08 5.04 5.11
N ALA A 33 -9.85 4.27 4.05
CA ALA A 33 -8.75 4.51 3.12
C ALA A 33 -8.90 5.87 2.41
N LYS A 34 -10.09 6.20 1.90
CA LYS A 34 -10.37 7.50 1.29
C LYS A 34 -10.11 8.66 2.25
N LYS A 35 -10.53 8.52 3.52
CA LYS A 35 -10.33 9.53 4.55
C LYS A 35 -8.83 9.74 4.82
N MET A 36 -8.06 8.67 4.94
CA MET A 36 -6.61 8.76 5.14
C MET A 36 -5.92 9.42 3.93
N ALA A 37 -6.25 9.00 2.71
CA ALA A 37 -5.72 9.59 1.48
C ALA A 37 -6.00 11.10 1.39
N LYS A 38 -7.23 11.53 1.73
CA LYS A 38 -7.60 12.96 1.78
C LYS A 38 -6.76 13.74 2.78
N VAL A 39 -6.48 13.17 3.95
CA VAL A 39 -5.68 13.84 4.99
C VAL A 39 -4.19 13.85 4.64
N LEU A 40 -3.66 12.77 4.06
CA LEU A 40 -2.29 12.73 3.52
C LEU A 40 -2.10 13.81 2.45
N LYS A 41 -3.06 13.91 1.50
CA LYS A 41 -3.09 14.98 0.49
C LYS A 41 -3.12 16.37 1.13
N LYS A 42 -3.95 16.59 2.14
CA LYS A 42 -4.06 17.87 2.87
C LYS A 42 -2.72 18.31 3.48
N TYR A 43 -1.91 17.38 3.96
CA TYR A 43 -0.60 17.66 4.55
C TYR A 43 0.57 17.49 3.58
N HIS A 44 0.30 17.45 2.27
CA HIS A 44 1.31 17.31 1.21
C HIS A 44 2.23 16.11 1.43
N LYS A 45 1.69 14.99 1.93
CA LYS A 45 2.43 13.73 2.09
C LYS A 45 2.43 12.96 0.79
N GLU A 46 3.52 12.26 0.53
CA GLU A 46 3.62 11.32 -0.59
C GLU A 46 2.81 10.06 -0.27
N TYR A 47 1.88 9.72 -1.15
CA TYR A 47 1.07 8.52 -0.99
C TYR A 47 0.60 7.96 -2.34
N ARG A 48 0.32 6.66 -2.35
CA ARG A 48 -0.43 5.97 -3.41
C ARG A 48 -1.63 5.29 -2.78
N LEU A 49 -2.81 5.42 -3.38
CA LEU A 49 -3.99 4.64 -3.02
C LEU A 49 -4.24 3.60 -4.11
N LEU A 50 -4.12 2.32 -3.77
CA LEU A 50 -4.46 1.20 -4.61
C LEU A 50 -5.86 0.70 -4.22
N GLU A 51 -6.81 0.88 -5.12
CA GLU A 51 -8.17 0.36 -4.97
C GLU A 51 -8.26 -0.97 -5.74
N LEU A 52 -8.58 -2.04 -5.04
CA LEU A 52 -8.72 -3.38 -5.62
C LEU A 52 -10.19 -3.68 -5.84
N ASP A 53 -10.52 -4.17 -7.04
CA ASP A 53 -11.88 -4.50 -7.46
C ASP A 53 -12.25 -5.89 -6.93
N THR A 54 -12.45 -5.96 -5.62
CA THR A 54 -12.84 -7.17 -4.88
C THR A 54 -13.65 -6.76 -3.64
N SER A 55 -14.40 -7.73 -3.12
CA SER A 55 -15.09 -7.65 -1.83
C SER A 55 -14.36 -8.37 -0.69
N SER A 56 -13.29 -9.11 -1.00
CA SER A 56 -12.50 -9.83 0.00
C SER A 56 -11.62 -8.88 0.80
N HIS A 57 -11.72 -8.98 2.12
CA HIS A 57 -10.89 -8.22 3.05
C HIS A 57 -9.41 -8.65 3.02
N GLU A 58 -9.17 -9.95 2.81
CA GLU A 58 -7.84 -10.55 2.83
C GLU A 58 -7.00 -10.16 1.61
N LEU A 59 -7.64 -9.67 0.53
CA LEU A 59 -6.99 -9.35 -0.75
C LEU A 59 -6.30 -10.55 -1.41
N LEU A 60 -6.63 -11.77 -0.98
CA LEU A 60 -6.03 -13.02 -1.44
C LEU A 60 -6.83 -13.67 -2.57
N THR A 61 -8.02 -13.19 -2.92
CA THR A 61 -8.79 -13.76 -4.04
C THR A 61 -8.03 -13.63 -5.36
N ASP A 62 -8.07 -14.68 -6.18
CA ASP A 62 -7.07 -14.92 -7.23
C ASP A 62 -7.02 -13.86 -8.34
N GLY A 63 -8.07 -13.05 -8.52
CA GLY A 63 -8.08 -11.97 -9.51
C GLY A 63 -7.23 -10.74 -9.16
N VAL A 64 -7.16 -10.36 -7.87
CA VAL A 64 -6.51 -9.09 -7.45
C VAL A 64 -5.13 -9.30 -6.82
N ARG A 65 -4.80 -10.55 -6.47
CA ARG A 65 -3.56 -10.91 -5.80
C ARG A 65 -2.30 -10.48 -6.59
N PRO A 66 -2.21 -10.70 -7.93
CA PRO A 66 -1.07 -10.22 -8.71
C PRO A 66 -0.96 -8.69 -8.71
N GLN A 67 -2.10 -7.98 -8.81
CA GLN A 67 -2.13 -6.52 -8.78
C GLN A 67 -1.61 -5.96 -7.44
N PHE A 68 -2.02 -6.57 -6.33
CA PHE A 68 -1.54 -6.21 -5.00
C PHE A 68 -0.02 -6.38 -4.88
N TYR A 69 0.51 -7.57 -5.20
CA TYR A 69 1.94 -7.84 -5.05
C TYR A 69 2.79 -6.99 -5.98
N SER A 70 2.37 -6.79 -7.25
CA SER A 70 3.06 -5.90 -8.18
C SER A 70 3.14 -4.47 -7.63
N ALA A 71 2.04 -3.95 -7.09
CA ALA A 71 2.04 -2.60 -6.51
C ALA A 71 2.93 -2.48 -5.26
N VAL A 72 3.00 -3.52 -4.43
CA VAL A 72 3.91 -3.57 -3.27
C VAL A 72 5.37 -3.56 -3.73
N VAL A 73 5.75 -4.46 -4.65
CA VAL A 73 7.12 -4.54 -5.17
C VAL A 73 7.53 -3.22 -5.84
N GLU A 74 6.70 -2.67 -6.71
CA GLU A 74 6.94 -1.36 -7.34
C GLU A 74 7.14 -0.26 -6.30
N PHE A 75 6.28 -0.22 -5.28
CA PHE A 75 6.33 0.82 -4.26
C PHE A 75 7.59 0.70 -3.41
N LEU A 76 7.96 -0.51 -2.99
CA LEU A 76 9.18 -0.73 -2.21
C LEU A 76 10.42 -0.41 -3.04
N ALA A 77 10.51 -0.89 -4.28
CA ALA A 77 11.64 -0.62 -5.17
C ALA A 77 11.87 0.88 -5.40
N ARG A 78 10.79 1.66 -5.56
CA ARG A 78 10.88 3.11 -5.75
C ARG A 78 11.30 3.89 -4.50
N ASN A 79 10.96 3.40 -3.31
CA ASN A 79 11.07 4.18 -2.07
C ASN A 79 12.15 3.68 -1.10
N LEU A 80 12.68 2.47 -1.28
CA LEU A 80 13.77 1.92 -0.46
C LEU A 80 15.14 1.98 -1.16
N GLY A 81 15.17 2.35 -2.45
CA GLY A 81 16.38 2.31 -3.28
C GLY A 81 16.86 0.88 -3.55
N ALA A 82 17.80 0.71 -4.48
CA ALA A 82 18.58 -0.52 -4.56
C ALA A 82 19.39 -0.61 -3.26
N GLY A 83 18.90 -1.36 -2.28
CA GLY A 83 19.65 -1.64 -1.07
C GLY A 83 20.92 -2.37 -1.47
N SER A 84 22.02 -1.62 -1.71
CA SER A 84 23.32 -2.09 -2.19
C SER A 84 23.26 -2.98 -3.44
N ASP A 85 23.83 -2.50 -4.55
CA ASP A 85 24.03 -3.15 -5.85
C ASP A 85 24.88 -4.46 -5.83
N GLN A 86 24.75 -5.34 -4.83
CA GLN A 86 25.53 -6.57 -4.69
C GLN A 86 24.70 -7.67 -3.98
N ALA A 87 23.57 -8.10 -4.54
CA ALA A 87 23.05 -9.44 -4.28
C ALA A 87 21.99 -9.85 -5.31
N ALA A 88 22.23 -11.01 -5.90
CA ALA A 88 21.36 -11.76 -6.81
C ALA A 88 21.35 -11.32 -8.28
N THR A 89 22.47 -11.60 -8.96
CA THR A 89 22.38 -12.14 -10.32
C THR A 89 21.42 -13.35 -10.29
N PRO A 90 20.30 -13.37 -11.03
CA PRO A 90 19.47 -14.56 -11.10
C PRO A 90 20.25 -15.64 -11.85
N GLN A 91 20.65 -16.70 -11.13
CA GLN A 91 21.19 -17.90 -11.75
C GLN A 91 20.02 -18.65 -12.42
N PRO A 92 20.08 -18.95 -13.72
CA PRO A 92 19.06 -19.76 -14.38
C PRO A 92 18.99 -21.15 -13.74
N PRO A 93 17.82 -21.81 -13.78
CA PRO A 93 17.63 -23.13 -13.18
C PRO A 93 18.63 -24.12 -13.79
N ALA A 94 19.30 -24.88 -12.92
CA ALA A 94 20.10 -26.02 -13.34
C ALA A 94 19.16 -27.11 -13.88
N GLU A 95 19.52 -27.65 -15.05
CA GLU A 95 18.88 -28.81 -15.69
C GLU A 95 18.99 -30.08 -14.83
#